data_AF-A0A0B8PDS3-F1
#
_entry.id   AF-A0A0B8PDS3-F1
#
_cell.length_a   1.000
_cell.length_b   1.000
_cell.length_c   1.000
_cell.angle_alpha   90.00
_cell.angle_beta   90.00
_cell.angle_gamma   90.00
#
_symmetry.space_group_name_H-M   'P 1'
#
loop_
_entity.id
_entity.type
_entity.pdbx_description
1 polymer ?
#
loop_
_entity_poly.entity_id
_entity_poly.type
_entity_poly.pdbx_seq_one_letter_code
_entity_poly.pdbx_strand_id
1 'polypeptide(L)'
;MVKHVSTLGRNGVHDFILIRASAIILTLYTIYICGFFLMAGDVGYMQWNGFFDSLFTKVFTMVALASILIHAWIGLWQVLTDYINQLCFEAACNLH
;
A
#
# COMPACT_ATOMS: atom_id res chain seq x y z
N MET A 1 4.53 0.74 31.12
CA MET A 1 3.95 1.26 29.86
C MET A 1 2.46 0.97 29.89
N VAL A 2 1.63 2.01 29.87
CA VAL A 2 0.16 1.88 29.87
C VAL A 2 -0.27 1.37 28.49
N LYS A 3 -1.02 0.25 28.45
CA LYS A 3 -1.57 -0.29 27.21
C LYS A 3 -2.77 0.57 26.80
N HIS A 4 -2.63 1.34 25.71
CA HIS A 4 -3.79 1.91 25.03
C HIS A 4 -4.58 0.77 24.36
N VAL A 5 -5.84 0.61 24.78
CA VAL A 5 -6.74 -0.48 24.36
C VAL A 5 -7.42 -0.19 23.01
N SER A 6 -7.14 0.96 22.38
CA SER A 6 -7.76 1.37 21.11
C SER A 6 -7.08 0.83 19.85
N THR A 7 -6.00 0.05 19.97
CA THR A 7 -5.35 -0.58 18.80
C THR A 7 -4.97 -2.01 19.15
N LEU A 8 -5.76 -2.97 18.67
CA LEU A 8 -5.46 -4.41 18.77
C LEU A 8 -4.06 -4.68 18.19
N GLY A 9 -3.06 -4.84 19.06
CA GLY A 9 -1.73 -5.37 18.71
C GLY A 9 -0.74 -4.43 18.03
N ARG A 10 -0.96 -3.11 18.00
CA ARG A 10 -0.10 -2.19 17.25
C ARG A 10 1.13 -1.76 18.04
N ASN A 11 2.32 -2.16 17.58
CA ASN A 11 3.61 -1.69 18.06
C ASN A 11 4.21 -0.75 16.99
N GLY A 12 4.62 0.47 17.35
CA GLY A 12 5.17 1.44 16.39
C GLY A 12 6.37 0.90 15.60
N VAL A 13 7.19 0.03 16.20
CA VAL A 13 8.31 -0.63 15.50
C VAL A 13 7.80 -1.61 14.43
N HIS A 14 6.71 -2.32 14.69
CA HIS A 14 6.12 -3.27 13.74
C HIS A 14 5.56 -2.53 12.52
N ASP A 15 4.81 -1.45 12.72
CA ASP A 15 4.28 -0.62 11.64
C ASP A 15 5.41 0.01 10.81
N PHE A 16 6.48 0.47 11.47
CA PHE A 16 7.66 1.05 10.81
C PHE A 16 8.39 0.06 9.90
N ILE A 17 8.48 -1.21 10.29
CA ILE A 17 9.10 -2.27 9.48
C ILE A 17 8.16 -2.64 8.32
N LEU A 18 6.87 -2.85 8.60
CA LEU A 18 5.89 -3.24 7.59
C LEU A 18 5.76 -2.20 6.48
N ILE A 19 5.72 -0.91 6.82
CA ILE A 19 5.59 0.15 5.81
C ILE A 19 6.81 0.23 4.89
N ARG A 20 8.02 -0.05 5.40
CA ARG A 20 9.26 -0.10 4.59
C ARG A 20 9.35 -1.35 3.74
N ALA A 21 9.07 -2.51 4.33
CA ALA A 21 9.10 -3.77 3.60
C ALA A 21 8.11 -3.72 2.42
N SER A 22 6.87 -3.26 2.67
CA SER A 22 5.88 -3.06 1.60
C SER A 22 6.31 -2.00 0.58
N ALA A 23 6.92 -0.88 1.00
CA ALA A 23 7.43 0.13 0.07
C ALA A 23 8.51 -0.42 -0.87
N ILE A 24 9.44 -1.24 -0.36
CA ILE A 24 10.48 -1.86 -1.19
C ILE A 24 9.86 -2.81 -2.21
N ILE A 25 8.93 -3.66 -1.79
CA ILE A 25 8.22 -4.59 -2.68
C ILE A 25 7.47 -3.83 -3.77
N LEU A 26 6.71 -2.80 -3.41
CA LEU A 26 5.96 -1.98 -4.36
C LEU A 26 6.90 -1.23 -5.32
N THR A 27 8.04 -0.73 -4.84
CA THR A 27 9.05 -0.08 -5.68
C THR A 27 9.61 -1.05 -6.73
N LEU A 28 9.97 -2.26 -6.30
CA LEU A 28 10.45 -3.31 -7.22
C LEU A 28 9.38 -3.71 -8.23
N TYR A 29 8.11 -3.83 -7.80
CA TYR A 29 7.00 -4.14 -8.69
C TYR A 29 6.74 -3.03 -9.70
N THR A 30 6.82 -1.76 -9.28
CA THR A 30 6.73 -0.60 -10.18
C THR A 30 7.85 -0.62 -11.21
N ILE A 31 9.10 -0.83 -10.80
CA ILE A 31 10.24 -0.97 -11.72
C ILE A 31 10.01 -2.12 -12.70
N TYR A 32 9.48 -3.25 -12.24
CA TYR A 32 9.19 -4.41 -13.07
C TYR A 32 8.14 -4.12 -14.15
N ILE A 33 7.00 -3.51 -13.79
CA ILE A 33 5.95 -3.12 -14.75
C ILE A 33 6.45 -2.03 -15.70
N CYS A 34 7.16 -1.01 -15.20
CA CYS A 34 7.77 0.01 -16.05
C CYS A 34 8.79 -0.60 -17.02
N GLY A 35 9.61 -1.54 -16.56
CA GLY A 35 10.58 -2.26 -17.39
C GLY A 35 9.91 -3.01 -18.54
N PHE A 36 8.76 -3.65 -18.30
CA PHE A 36 7.97 -4.26 -19.36
C PHE A 36 7.58 -3.24 -20.45
N PHE A 37 7.01 -2.09 -20.08
CA PHE A 37 6.62 -1.07 -21.05
C PHE A 37 7.81 -0.43 -21.78
N LEU A 38 8.94 -0.25 -21.10
CA LEU A 38 10.14 0.34 -21.70
C LEU A 38 10.85 -0.62 -22.68
N MET A 39 10.72 -1.93 -22.50
CA MET A 39 11.42 -2.94 -23.29
C MET A 39 10.54 -3.63 -24.34
N ALA A 40 9.21 -3.63 -24.18
CA ALA A 40 8.31 -4.39 -25.06
C ALA A 40 8.07 -3.76 -26.44
N GLY A 41 8.37 -2.46 -26.63
CA GLY A 41 8.01 -1.74 -27.85
C GLY A 41 6.49 -1.55 -27.95
N ASP A 42 5.88 -2.00 -29.04
CA ASP A 42 4.42 -1.95 -29.21
C ASP A 42 3.73 -3.04 -28.37
N VAL A 43 3.00 -2.61 -27.33
CA VAL A 43 2.26 -3.52 -26.44
C VAL A 43 0.87 -3.79 -27.02
N GLY A 44 0.76 -4.89 -27.78
CA GLY A 44 -0.51 -5.45 -28.24
C GLY A 44 -1.13 -6.46 -27.26
N TYR A 45 -2.32 -6.97 -27.59
CA TYR A 45 -3.05 -7.94 -26.77
C TYR A 45 -2.22 -9.20 -26.47
N MET A 46 -1.50 -9.74 -27.47
CA MET A 46 -0.72 -10.97 -27.30
C MET A 46 0.45 -10.78 -26.34
N GLN A 47 1.18 -9.67 -26.44
CA GLN A 47 2.29 -9.34 -25.55
C GLN A 47 1.80 -9.09 -24.12
N TRP A 48 0.71 -8.33 -23.98
CA TRP A 48 0.07 -8.05 -22.70
C TRP A 48 -0.39 -9.34 -22.01
N ASN A 49 -1.15 -10.17 -22.74
CA ASN A 49 -1.67 -11.42 -22.21
C ASN A 49 -0.55 -12.39 -21.85
N GLY A 50 0.46 -12.54 -22.73
CA GLY A 50 1.61 -13.41 -22.46
C GLY A 50 2.42 -12.99 -21.24
N PHE A 51 2.61 -11.68 -21.04
CA PHE A 51 3.29 -11.15 -19.85
C PHE A 51 2.53 -11.48 -18.56
N PHE A 52 1.22 -11.24 -18.52
CA PHE A 52 0.40 -11.54 -17.34
C PHE A 52 0.02 -13.01 -17.17
N ASP A 53 0.15 -13.84 -18.20
CA ASP A 53 -0.08 -15.27 -18.10
C ASP A 53 1.08 -16.02 -17.39
N SER A 54 2.27 -15.42 -17.37
CA SER A 54 3.42 -16.00 -16.69
C SER A 54 3.18 -16.17 -15.18
N LEU A 55 3.62 -17.31 -14.62
CA LEU A 55 3.48 -17.60 -13.19
C LEU A 55 4.19 -16.55 -12.33
N PHE A 56 5.36 -16.08 -12.76
CA PHE A 56 6.13 -15.07 -12.05
C PHE A 56 5.35 -13.76 -11.93
N THR A 57 4.78 -13.26 -13.04
CA THR A 57 3.96 -12.04 -13.04
C THR A 57 2.76 -12.18 -12.12
N LYS A 58 2.05 -13.32 -12.19
CA LYS A 58 0.89 -13.60 -11.33
C LYS A 58 1.25 -13.56 -9.85
N VAL A 59 2.30 -14.28 -9.44
CA VAL A 59 2.74 -14.33 -8.04
C VAL A 59 3.23 -12.96 -7.59
N PHE A 60 4.04 -12.27 -8.40
CA PHE A 60 4.57 -10.96 -8.01
C PHE A 60 3.45 -9.92 -7.88
N THR A 61 2.46 -9.95 -8.78
CA THR A 61 1.26 -9.10 -8.69
C THR A 61 0.47 -9.38 -7.41
N MET A 62 0.28 -10.66 -7.04
CA MET A 62 -0.41 -11.02 -5.78
C MET A 62 0.34 -10.50 -4.54
N VAL A 63 1.67 -10.60 -4.53
CA VAL A 63 2.52 -10.06 -3.45
C VAL A 63 2.47 -8.53 -3.42
N ALA A 64 2.46 -7.87 -4.57
CA ALA A 64 2.30 -6.42 -4.67
C ALA A 64 0.92 -5.96 -4.16
N LEU A 65 -0.15 -6.70 -4.48
CA LEU A 65 -1.50 -6.44 -3.97
C LEU A 65 -1.59 -6.60 -2.45
N ALA A 66 -0.97 -7.63 -1.88
CA ALA A 66 -0.89 -7.75 -0.41
C ALA A 66 -0.10 -6.58 0.20
N SER A 67 1.00 -6.19 -0.45
CA SER A 67 1.86 -5.09 0.02
C SER A 67 1.16 -3.74 -0.04
N ILE A 68 0.38 -3.44 -1.08
CA ILE A 68 -0.36 -2.18 -1.18
C ILE A 68 -1.47 -2.12 -0.14
N LEU A 69 -2.14 -3.23 0.18
CA LEU A 69 -3.13 -3.28 1.25
C LEU A 69 -2.50 -2.91 2.61
N ILE A 70 -1.34 -3.49 2.94
CA ILE A 70 -0.62 -3.17 4.18
C ILE A 70 -0.14 -1.72 4.17
N HIS A 71 0.50 -1.29 3.08
CA HIS A 71 1.10 0.04 2.96
C HIS A 71 0.04 1.15 3.04
N ALA A 72 -1.05 0.99 2.28
CA ALA A 72 -2.15 1.94 2.28
C ALA A 72 -2.89 1.93 3.61
N TRP A 73 -3.12 0.76 4.23
CA TRP A 73 -3.79 0.69 5.54
C TRP A 73 -3.03 1.45 6.62
N ILE A 74 -1.72 1.20 6.77
CA ILE A 74 -0.90 1.88 7.78
C ILE A 74 -0.79 3.37 7.46
N GLY A 75 -0.50 3.71 6.19
CA GLY A 75 -0.32 5.10 5.76
C GLY A 75 -1.59 5.94 5.90
N LEU A 76 -2.76 5.44 5.44
CA LEU A 76 -4.02 6.14 5.64
C LEU A 76 -4.35 6.26 7.12
N TRP A 77 -4.13 5.22 7.92
CA TRP A 77 -4.39 5.31 9.34
C TRP A 77 -3.58 6.43 10.00
N GLN A 78 -2.29 6.54 9.67
CA GLN A 78 -1.42 7.62 10.19
C GLN A 78 -1.96 9.00 9.80
N VAL A 79 -2.29 9.20 8.52
CA VAL A 79 -2.87 10.46 8.03
C VAL A 79 -4.19 10.78 8.76
N LEU A 80 -5.08 9.78 8.89
CA LEU A 80 -6.35 9.96 9.58
C LEU A 80 -6.14 10.36 11.04
N THR A 81 -5.22 9.72 11.77
CA THR A 81 -4.98 10.04 13.19
C THR A 81 -4.23 11.35 13.40
N ASP A 82 -3.45 11.81 12.42
CA ASP A 82 -2.69 13.07 12.52
C ASP A 82 -3.54 14.30 12.20
N TYR A 83 -4.53 14.16 11.31
CA TYR A 83 -5.32 15.29 10.80
C TYR A 83 -6.79 15.29 11.24
N ILE A 84 -7.39 14.15 11.59
CA ILE A 84 -8.77 14.09 12.08
C ILE A 84 -8.78 14.15 13.60
N ASN A 85 -8.83 15.37 14.12
CA ASN A 85 -8.84 15.66 15.56
C ASN A 85 -10.27 15.78 16.08
N GLN A 86 -10.49 15.55 17.39
CA GLN A 86 -11.79 15.81 18.04
C GLN A 86 -12.31 17.23 17.79
N LEU A 87 -11.41 18.23 17.75
CA LEU A 87 -11.72 19.61 17.36
C LEU A 87 -12.29 19.73 15.93
N CYS A 88 -11.83 18.92 14.98
CA CYS A 88 -12.35 18.91 13.61
C CYS A 88 -13.75 18.27 13.55
N PHE A 89 -13.98 17.25 14.40
CA PHE A 89 -15.28 16.59 14.53
C PHE A 89 -16.31 17.50 15.23
N GLU A 90 -15.89 18.20 16.29
CA GLU A 90 -16.70 19.19 17.02
C GLU A 90 -17.01 20.42 16.16
N ALA A 91 -16.03 20.95 15.41
CA ALA A 91 -16.28 22.05 14.48
C ALA A 91 -17.26 21.66 13.37
N ALA A 92 -17.20 20.42 12.86
CA ALA A 92 -18.16 19.92 11.88
C ALA A 92 -19.58 19.74 12.45
N CYS A 93 -19.70 19.29 13.72
CA CYS A 93 -20.99 19.17 14.39
C CYS A 93 -21.59 20.50 14.83
N ASN A 94 -20.78 21.49 15.20
CA ASN A 94 -21.23 22.83 15.64
C ASN A 94 -21.56 23.79 14.48
N LEU A 95 -21.41 23.34 13.23
CA LEU A 95 -21.85 24.06 12.02
C LEU A 95 -23.33 23.80 11.66
N HIS A 96 -24.07 23.08 12.52
CA HIS A 96 -25.52 22.85 12.43
C HIS A 96 -26.23 23.40 13.67
#